data_AF-A0A524PCY7-F1
#
_entry.id   AF-A0A524PCY7-F1
#
_cell.length_a   1.000
_cell.length_b   1.000
_cell.length_c   1.000
_cell.angle_alpha   90.00
_cell.angle_beta   90.00
_cell.angle_gamma   90.00
#
_symmetry.space_group_name_H-M   'P 1'
#
loop_
_entity.id
_entity.type
_entity.pdbx_description
1 polymer ?
#
loop_
_entity_poly.entity_id
_entity_poly.type
_entity_poly.pdbx_seq_one_letter_code
_entity_poly.pdbx_strand_id
1 'polypeptide(L)'
;MSDRAQQANEYMREKMGFDTRMFQVINTIAPVVGERFADFYASVWDDGNLSKKVKELMFMACGVAYCSPRCIIHVIPAIESGATDGEIFEAAAVGMIAGGFVPGGPGIPYAFEYAAKCMDISAKYRAGEKWEYLPAPSWDHGVY
;
A
#
# COMPACT_ATOMS: atom_id res chain seq x y z
N MET A 1 -11.37 15.66 13.47
CA MET A 1 -11.61 14.20 13.46
C MET A 1 -12.21 13.83 14.81
N SER A 2 -13.19 12.92 14.88
CA SER A 2 -13.70 12.47 16.19
C SER A 2 -12.66 11.60 16.89
N ASP A 3 -12.66 11.62 18.22
CA ASP A 3 -11.78 10.78 19.05
C ASP A 3 -11.90 9.30 18.66
N ARG A 4 -13.13 8.84 18.37
CA ARG A 4 -13.38 7.47 17.92
C ARG A 4 -12.72 7.10 16.59
N ALA A 5 -12.74 8.01 15.62
CA ALA A 5 -12.13 7.79 14.30
C ALA A 5 -10.60 7.76 14.39
N GLN A 6 -10.03 8.59 15.26
CA GLN A 6 -8.59 8.58 15.52
C GLN A 6 -8.14 7.26 16.17
N GLN A 7 -8.87 6.78 17.17
CA GLN A 7 -8.60 5.47 17.80
C GLN A 7 -8.62 4.32 16.76
N ALA A 8 -9.57 4.35 15.82
CA ALA A 8 -9.62 3.36 14.74
C ALA A 8 -8.41 3.48 13.80
N ASN A 9 -7.96 4.68 13.46
CA ASN A 9 -6.75 4.88 12.63
C ASN A 9 -5.50 4.33 13.32
N GLU A 10 -5.35 4.61 14.61
CA GLU A 10 -4.24 4.11 15.42
C GLU A 10 -4.26 2.59 15.48
N TYR A 11 -5.43 1.99 15.71
CA TYR A 11 -5.61 0.54 15.71
C TYR A 11 -5.26 -0.10 14.35
N MET A 12 -5.74 0.48 13.25
CA MET A 12 -5.42 0.01 11.90
C MET A 12 -3.92 0.11 11.62
N ARG A 13 -3.28 1.23 11.99
CA ARG A 13 -1.83 1.43 11.82
C ARG A 13 -1.06 0.36 12.57
N GLU A 14 -1.42 0.07 13.82
CA GLU A 14 -0.78 -0.96 14.64
C GLU A 14 -0.91 -2.35 14.01
N LYS A 15 -2.11 -2.72 13.53
CA LYS A 15 -2.37 -4.05 12.96
C LYS A 15 -1.78 -4.25 11.57
N MET A 16 -1.84 -3.22 10.73
CA MET A 16 -1.54 -3.33 9.31
C MET A 16 -0.15 -2.78 8.94
N GLY A 17 0.47 -1.99 9.83
CA GLY A 17 1.75 -1.30 9.57
C GLY A 17 1.60 0.05 8.87
N PHE A 18 0.40 0.42 8.44
CA PHE A 18 0.10 1.73 7.86
C PHE A 18 -1.42 2.02 7.90
N ASP A 19 -1.80 3.30 7.77
CA ASP A 19 -3.18 3.77 7.73
C ASP A 19 -3.33 4.84 6.63
N THR A 20 -3.34 4.41 5.37
CA THR A 20 -3.46 5.36 4.26
C THR A 20 -4.71 6.22 4.34
N ARG A 21 -4.71 7.34 3.61
CA ARG A 21 -5.81 8.31 3.65
C ARG A 21 -7.19 7.67 3.40
N MET A 22 -7.27 6.62 2.55
CA MET A 22 -8.54 5.91 2.33
C MET A 22 -9.08 5.25 3.61
N PHE A 23 -8.21 4.67 4.45
CA PHE A 23 -8.60 4.08 5.72
C PHE A 23 -8.99 5.16 6.74
N GLN A 24 -8.27 6.28 6.73
CA GLN A 24 -8.59 7.42 7.58
C GLN A 24 -9.97 8.02 7.29
N VAL A 25 -10.38 8.04 6.02
CA VAL A 25 -11.71 8.49 5.60
C VAL A 25 -12.79 7.48 6.00
N ILE A 26 -12.63 6.18 5.73
CA ILE A 26 -13.68 5.22 6.13
C ILE A 26 -13.88 5.20 7.66
N ASN A 27 -12.83 5.43 8.43
CA ASN A 27 -12.90 5.47 9.89
C ASN A 27 -13.66 6.69 10.44
N THR A 28 -13.87 7.76 9.65
CA THR A 28 -14.75 8.86 10.06
C THR A 28 -16.23 8.49 9.96
N ILE A 29 -16.55 7.48 9.14
CA ILE A 29 -17.92 7.02 8.84
C ILE A 29 -18.25 5.74 9.61
N ALA A 30 -17.35 4.75 9.59
CA ALA A 30 -17.56 3.40 10.08
C ALA A 30 -16.29 2.84 10.78
N PRO A 31 -15.88 3.42 11.93
CA PRO A 31 -14.63 3.05 12.60
C PRO A 31 -14.55 1.57 12.98
N VAL A 32 -15.66 0.97 13.40
CA VAL A 32 -15.72 -0.47 13.74
C VAL A 32 -15.47 -1.34 12.50
N VAL A 33 -15.94 -0.91 11.31
CA VAL A 33 -15.70 -1.66 10.07
C VAL A 33 -14.22 -1.62 9.69
N GLY A 34 -13.56 -0.47 9.86
CA GLY A 34 -12.11 -0.35 9.64
C GLY A 34 -11.30 -1.27 10.56
N GLU A 35 -11.67 -1.36 11.84
CA GLU A 35 -11.02 -2.26 12.81
C GLU A 35 -11.21 -3.74 12.42
N ARG A 36 -12.42 -4.15 12.02
CA ARG A 36 -12.67 -5.53 11.56
C ARG A 36 -11.94 -5.87 10.27
N PHE A 37 -11.80 -4.89 9.38
CA PHE A 37 -10.96 -5.05 8.20
C PHE A 37 -9.49 -5.23 8.60
N ALA A 38 -8.99 -4.48 9.58
CA ALA A 38 -7.62 -4.63 10.08
C ALA A 38 -7.36 -6.00 10.70
N ASP A 39 -8.33 -6.56 11.45
CA ASP A 39 -8.26 -7.92 11.98
C ASP A 39 -8.10 -8.96 10.87
N PHE A 40 -8.96 -8.87 9.84
CA PHE A 40 -8.88 -9.77 8.68
C PHE A 40 -7.57 -9.59 7.90
N TYR A 41 -7.18 -8.34 7.64
CA TYR A 41 -5.97 -8.01 6.93
C TYR A 41 -4.74 -8.59 7.66
N ALA A 42 -4.61 -8.35 8.96
CA ALA A 42 -3.50 -8.88 9.75
C ALA A 42 -3.40 -10.41 9.63
N SER A 43 -4.54 -11.12 9.67
CA SER A 43 -4.53 -12.59 9.55
C SER A 43 -3.96 -13.13 8.24
N VAL A 44 -4.03 -12.37 7.15
CA VAL A 44 -3.46 -12.75 5.85
C VAL A 44 -1.97 -12.42 5.79
N TRP A 45 -1.55 -11.32 6.42
CA TRP A 45 -0.19 -10.79 6.38
C TRP A 45 0.74 -11.33 7.48
N ASP A 46 0.22 -11.89 8.56
CA ASP A 46 1.01 -12.50 9.64
C ASP A 46 1.98 -13.58 9.11
N ASP A 47 3.08 -13.78 9.84
CA ASP A 47 4.07 -14.79 9.48
C ASP A 47 3.47 -16.20 9.40
N GLY A 48 3.88 -16.95 8.39
CA GLY A 48 3.54 -18.36 8.22
C GLY A 48 4.58 -19.04 7.34
N ASN A 49 4.16 -19.88 6.39
CA ASN A 49 5.07 -20.49 5.41
C ASN A 49 5.81 -19.45 4.56
N LEU A 50 5.21 -18.27 4.39
CA LEU A 50 5.88 -17.08 3.87
C LEU A 50 5.92 -16.05 4.99
N SER A 51 7.04 -15.37 5.14
CA SER A 51 7.16 -14.25 6.08
C SER A 51 6.30 -13.07 5.63
N LYS A 52 5.91 -12.22 6.57
CA LYS A 52 5.21 -10.95 6.29
C LYS A 52 5.97 -10.14 5.24
N LYS A 53 7.28 -9.96 5.41
CA LYS A 53 8.15 -9.27 4.43
C LYS A 53 7.95 -9.80 3.01
N VAL A 54 7.98 -11.12 2.83
CA VAL A 54 7.81 -11.74 1.51
C VAL A 54 6.41 -11.48 0.96
N LYS A 55 5.36 -11.61 1.78
CA LYS A 55 3.97 -11.32 1.36
C LYS A 55 3.79 -9.86 0.94
N GLU A 56 4.39 -8.91 1.68
CA GLU A 56 4.36 -7.49 1.34
C GLU A 56 5.03 -7.19 0.01
N LEU A 57 6.24 -7.74 -0.21
CA LEU A 57 6.97 -7.60 -1.48
C LEU A 57 6.19 -8.21 -2.65
N MET A 58 5.56 -9.38 -2.45
CA MET A 58 4.71 -10.02 -3.46
C MET A 58 3.50 -9.16 -3.83
N PHE A 59 2.77 -8.65 -2.84
CA PHE A 59 1.59 -7.82 -3.10
C PHE A 59 1.96 -6.46 -3.72
N MET A 60 3.08 -5.87 -3.29
CA MET A 60 3.66 -4.68 -3.91
C MET A 60 3.99 -4.91 -5.38
N ALA A 61 4.58 -6.06 -5.74
CA ALA A 61 4.84 -6.43 -7.13
C ALA A 61 3.54 -6.59 -7.95
N CYS A 62 2.47 -7.16 -7.37
CA CYS A 62 1.14 -7.16 -8.00
C CYS A 62 0.63 -5.72 -8.22
N GLY A 63 0.88 -4.82 -7.27
CA GLY A 63 0.57 -3.40 -7.40
C GLY A 63 1.29 -2.71 -8.55
N VAL A 64 2.55 -3.07 -8.79
CA VAL A 64 3.32 -2.61 -9.96
C VAL A 64 2.69 -3.13 -11.25
N ALA A 65 2.43 -4.44 -11.33
CA ALA A 65 1.83 -5.07 -12.52
C ALA A 65 0.46 -4.47 -12.87
N TYR A 66 -0.36 -4.18 -11.85
CA TYR A 66 -1.68 -3.60 -12.00
C TYR A 66 -1.66 -2.06 -12.08
N CYS A 67 -0.48 -1.43 -12.01
CA CYS A 67 -0.34 0.02 -12.02
C CYS A 67 -1.22 0.71 -10.96
N SER A 68 -1.24 0.16 -9.74
CA SER A 68 -2.11 0.62 -8.65
C SER A 68 -1.33 1.44 -7.62
N PRO A 69 -1.61 2.76 -7.48
CA PRO A 69 -0.99 3.58 -6.46
C PRO A 69 -1.47 3.18 -5.05
N ARG A 70 -2.58 2.45 -4.94
CA ARG A 70 -3.10 1.91 -3.67
C ARG A 70 -2.42 0.63 -3.24
N CYS A 71 -1.70 -0.05 -4.13
CA CYS A 71 -1.04 -1.33 -3.82
C CYS A 71 0.48 -1.15 -3.68
N ILE A 72 1.11 -0.26 -4.46
CA ILE A 72 2.56 -0.03 -4.34
C ILE A 72 2.99 0.58 -2.99
N ILE A 73 2.05 1.14 -2.23
CA ILE A 73 2.31 1.64 -0.86
C ILE A 73 2.76 0.53 0.10
N HIS A 74 2.58 -0.74 -0.26
CA HIS A 74 3.08 -1.88 0.51
C HIS A 74 4.61 -1.92 0.61
N VAL A 75 5.32 -1.03 -0.11
CA VAL A 75 6.71 -0.67 0.20
C VAL A 75 6.88 -0.34 1.70
N ILE A 76 5.94 0.37 2.31
CA ILE A 76 6.03 0.82 3.71
C ILE A 76 6.02 -0.36 4.69
N PRO A 77 4.97 -1.20 4.76
CA PRO A 77 4.99 -2.34 5.66
C PRO A 77 6.06 -3.37 5.30
N ALA A 78 6.53 -3.43 4.03
CA ALA A 78 7.71 -4.21 3.67
C ALA A 78 8.97 -3.67 4.36
N ILE A 79 9.19 -2.34 4.36
CA ILE A 79 10.30 -1.68 5.07
C ILE A 79 10.19 -1.94 6.58
N GLU A 80 9.01 -1.78 7.17
CA GLU A 80 8.76 -2.07 8.59
C GLU A 80 9.02 -3.56 8.93
N SER A 81 8.85 -4.45 7.93
CA SER A 81 9.18 -5.87 8.05
C SER A 81 10.64 -6.21 7.71
N GLY A 82 11.50 -5.19 7.55
CA GLY A 82 12.94 -5.34 7.31
C GLY A 82 13.34 -5.50 5.85
N ALA A 83 12.52 -5.07 4.89
CA ALA A 83 12.92 -5.07 3.48
C ALA A 83 13.99 -4.01 3.20
N THR A 84 15.01 -4.44 2.47
CA THR A 84 16.04 -3.57 1.90
C THR A 84 15.58 -2.94 0.59
N ASP A 85 16.23 -1.86 0.18
CA ASP A 85 15.95 -1.22 -1.11
C ASP A 85 16.25 -2.15 -2.29
N GLY A 86 17.21 -3.07 -2.14
CA GLY A 86 17.50 -4.10 -3.13
C GLY A 86 16.33 -5.10 -3.29
N GLU A 87 15.77 -5.58 -2.18
CA GLU A 87 14.61 -6.49 -2.21
C GLU A 87 13.37 -5.80 -2.81
N ILE A 88 13.14 -4.52 -2.48
CA ILE A 88 12.06 -3.73 -3.06
C ILE A 88 12.25 -3.57 -4.56
N PHE A 89 13.46 -3.24 -5.01
CA PHE A 89 13.78 -3.09 -6.42
C PHE A 89 13.57 -4.39 -7.19
N GLU A 90 14.08 -5.52 -6.69
CA GLU A 90 13.93 -6.82 -7.36
C GLU A 90 12.46 -7.24 -7.46
N ALA A 91 11.67 -7.08 -6.39
CA ALA A 91 10.24 -7.39 -6.42
C ALA A 91 9.48 -6.46 -7.38
N ALA A 92 9.79 -5.16 -7.38
CA ALA A 92 9.18 -4.20 -8.31
C ALA A 92 9.53 -4.52 -9.77
N ALA A 93 10.77 -4.96 -10.05
CA ALA A 93 11.20 -5.39 -11.38
C ALA A 93 10.44 -6.64 -11.85
N VAL A 94 10.17 -7.60 -10.97
CA VAL A 94 9.31 -8.75 -11.28
C VAL A 94 7.88 -8.29 -11.60
N GLY A 95 7.31 -7.39 -10.80
CA GLY A 95 5.99 -6.80 -11.05
C GLY A 95 5.91 -6.05 -12.38
N MET A 96 6.96 -5.33 -12.75
CA MET A 96 7.09 -4.64 -14.03
C MET A 96 6.99 -5.63 -15.20
N ILE A 97 7.73 -6.75 -15.16
CA ILE A 97 7.65 -7.78 -16.20
C ILE A 97 6.27 -8.45 -16.22
N ALA A 98 5.69 -8.72 -15.05
CA ALA A 98 4.35 -9.31 -14.92
C ALA A 98 3.24 -8.45 -15.52
N GLY A 99 3.43 -7.12 -15.62
CA GLY A 99 2.51 -6.21 -16.32
C GLY A 99 2.30 -6.57 -17.80
N GLY A 100 3.27 -7.25 -18.42
CA GLY A 100 3.17 -7.82 -19.77
C GLY A 100 2.89 -6.81 -20.88
N PHE A 101 2.60 -7.30 -22.08
CA PHE A 101 2.16 -6.48 -23.21
C PHE A 101 0.69 -6.77 -23.48
N VAL A 102 -0.19 -6.13 -22.71
CA VAL A 102 -1.64 -6.32 -22.81
C VAL A 102 -2.21 -5.33 -23.84
N PRO A 103 -2.85 -5.80 -24.94
CA PRO A 103 -3.53 -4.91 -25.87
C PRO A 103 -4.60 -4.08 -25.15
N GLY A 104 -4.48 -2.75 -25.20
CA GLY A 104 -5.39 -1.82 -24.51
C GLY A 104 -5.18 -1.69 -23.00
N GLY A 105 -4.17 -2.36 -22.42
CA GLY A 105 -3.76 -2.20 -21.03
C GLY A 105 -2.55 -1.29 -20.86
N PRO A 106 -2.19 -0.92 -19.62
CA PRO A 106 -0.98 -0.13 -19.33
C PRO A 106 0.30 -0.85 -19.80
N GLY A 107 0.40 -2.16 -19.56
CA GLY A 107 1.56 -2.96 -19.94
C GLY A 107 2.88 -2.50 -19.29
N ILE A 108 4.00 -3.05 -19.78
CA ILE A 108 5.35 -2.78 -19.25
C ILE A 108 5.70 -1.28 -19.16
N PRO A 109 5.43 -0.42 -20.16
CA PRO A 109 5.84 0.98 -20.10
C PRO A 109 5.27 1.73 -18.89
N TYR A 110 4.00 1.50 -18.57
CA TYR A 110 3.38 2.12 -17.40
C TYR A 110 3.80 1.39 -16.11
N ALA A 111 3.95 0.07 -16.12
CA ALA A 111 4.46 -0.67 -14.97
C ALA A 111 5.87 -0.22 -14.57
N PHE A 112 6.68 0.26 -15.53
CA PHE A 112 7.99 0.87 -15.27
C PHE A 112 7.86 2.10 -14.36
N GLU A 113 6.89 2.97 -14.61
CA GLU A 113 6.63 4.13 -13.76
C GLU A 113 6.24 3.70 -12.34
N TYR A 114 5.48 2.62 -12.20
CA TYR A 114 5.08 2.10 -10.88
C TYR A 114 6.25 1.45 -10.14
N ALA A 115 7.16 0.77 -10.84
CA ALA A 115 8.40 0.28 -10.24
C ALA A 115 9.28 1.45 -9.75
N ALA A 116 9.41 2.51 -10.55
CA ALA A 116 10.12 3.72 -10.15
C ALA A 116 9.47 4.41 -8.94
N LYS A 117 8.13 4.48 -8.91
CA LYS A 117 7.38 5.00 -7.75
C LYS A 117 7.64 4.18 -6.49
N CYS A 118 7.81 2.86 -6.57
CA CYS A 118 8.15 2.05 -5.39
C CYS A 118 9.49 2.48 -4.78
N MET A 119 10.50 2.74 -5.61
CA MET A 119 11.81 3.22 -5.15
C MET A 119 11.73 4.63 -4.56
N ASP A 120 10.94 5.52 -5.17
CA ASP A 120 10.71 6.85 -4.63
C ASP A 120 9.93 6.83 -3.30
N ILE A 121 8.92 5.95 -3.15
CA ILE A 121 8.23 5.73 -1.87
C ILE A 121 9.25 5.27 -0.82
N SER A 122 10.14 4.31 -1.15
CA SER A 122 11.15 3.83 -0.21
C SER A 122 12.06 4.97 0.25
N ALA A 123 12.61 5.74 -0.69
CA ALA A 123 13.50 6.86 -0.39
C ALA A 123 12.81 7.92 0.48
N LYS A 124 11.59 8.35 0.11
CA LYS A 124 10.83 9.35 0.86
C LYS A 124 10.44 8.86 2.24
N TYR A 125 9.95 7.63 2.34
CA TYR A 125 9.54 7.06 3.63
C TYR A 125 10.72 6.99 4.60
N ARG A 126 11.89 6.51 4.14
CA ARG A 126 13.12 6.50 4.95
C ARG A 126 13.61 7.89 5.34
N ALA A 127 13.38 8.89 4.50
CA ALA A 127 13.70 10.30 4.79
C ALA A 127 12.66 11.00 5.68
N GLY A 128 11.55 10.35 6.03
CA GLY A 128 10.43 10.97 6.75
C GLY A 128 9.61 11.96 5.91
N GLU A 129 9.72 11.88 4.59
CA GLU A 129 9.02 12.74 3.64
C GLU A 129 7.64 12.16 3.27
N LYS A 130 6.79 13.02 2.68
CA LYS A 130 5.48 12.61 2.18
C LYS A 130 5.61 11.79 0.89
N TRP A 131 5.10 10.56 0.90
CA TRP A 131 5.27 9.55 -0.15
C TRP A 131 4.00 9.22 -0.95
N GLU A 132 2.83 9.76 -0.56
CA GLU A 132 1.54 9.30 -1.10
C GLU A 132 1.28 9.77 -2.55
N TYR A 133 1.09 8.81 -3.45
CA TYR A 133 0.73 9.01 -4.87
C TYR A 133 -0.78 9.02 -5.15
N LEU A 134 -1.61 8.98 -4.10
CA LEU A 134 -3.07 8.95 -4.25
C LEU A 134 -3.63 10.37 -4.41
N PRO A 135 -4.35 10.67 -5.51
CA PRO A 135 -5.05 11.94 -5.64
C PRO A 135 -6.08 12.08 -4.53
N ALA A 136 -6.20 13.28 -3.97
CA ALA A 136 -7.20 13.55 -2.93
C ALA A 136 -8.58 13.10 -3.42
N PRO A 137 -9.37 12.41 -2.58
CA PRO A 137 -10.75 12.08 -2.95
C PRO A 137 -11.48 13.38 -3.28
N SER A 138 -12.01 13.47 -4.49
CA SER A 138 -12.92 14.53 -4.90
C SER A 138 -14.35 14.02 -4.73
N TRP A 139 -15.12 14.70 -3.89
CA TRP A 139 -16.54 14.45 -3.75
C TRP A 139 -17.28 15.51 -4.56
N ASP A 140 -17.61 15.17 -5.79
CA ASP A 140 -18.41 15.96 -6.73
C ASP A 140 -19.86 16.19 -6.22
N HIS A 141 -20.30 15.44 -5.20
CA HIS A 141 -21.63 15.53 -4.60
C HIS A 141 -21.68 15.62 -3.07
N GLY A 142 -20.70 16.29 -2.45
CA GLY A 142 -20.69 16.51 -1.01
C GLY A 142 -20.15 15.31 -0.22
N VAL A 143 -19.50 15.62 0.89
CA VAL A 143 -18.88 14.64 1.79
C VAL A 143 -20.00 14.00 2.63
N TYR A 144 -20.02 12.67 2.72
CA TYR A 144 -20.70 11.97 3.82
C TYR A 144 -19.68 11.62 4.90
#